data_AF-A0A7C1FDX5-F1
#
_entry.id   AF-A0A7C1FDX5-F1
#
_cell.length_a   1.000
_cell.length_b   1.000
_cell.length_c   1.000
_cell.angle_alpha   90.00
_cell.angle_beta   90.00
_cell.angle_gamma   90.00
#
_symmetry.space_group_name_H-M   'P 1'
#
loop_
_entity.id
_entity.type
_entity.pdbx_description
1 polymer ?
#
loop_
_entity_poly.entity_id
_entity_poly.type
_entity_poly.pdbx_seq_one_letter_code
_entity_poly.pdbx_strand_id
1 'polypeptide(L)'
;MSPDCFERVIIVLHRPENPVNIGAVVRAMKNMGFTRLRLVQPTPYTAADLLRIAHHAEDVIERIEHFDVLDAALADAHFVVGTA
;
A
#
# COMPACT_ATOMS: atom_id res chain seq x y z
N MET A 1 20.47 10.93 7.34
CA MET A 1 19.84 9.58 7.35
C MET A 1 20.06 8.99 5.98
N SER A 2 20.48 7.72 5.85
CA SER A 2 20.64 7.17 4.50
C SER A 2 19.29 7.20 3.78
N PRO A 3 19.23 7.45 2.46
CA PRO A 3 17.97 7.60 1.73
C PRO A 3 17.06 6.35 1.67
N ASP A 4 17.45 5.24 2.30
CA ASP A 4 17.10 3.87 1.88
C ASP A 4 16.35 3.05 2.96
N CYS A 5 16.12 3.60 4.17
CA CYS A 5 15.50 2.79 5.23
C CYS A 5 14.02 2.45 4.96
N PHE A 6 13.30 3.30 4.22
CA PHE A 6 11.88 3.10 3.93
C PHE A 6 11.62 2.30 2.65
N GLU A 7 12.60 2.18 1.75
CA GLU A 7 12.44 1.40 0.50
C GLU A 7 12.25 -0.11 0.78
N ARG A 8 12.70 -0.56 1.95
CA ARG A 8 12.60 -1.96 2.39
C ARG A 8 11.33 -2.26 3.19
N VAL A 9 10.52 -1.24 3.49
CA VAL A 9 9.27 -1.42 4.25
C VAL A 9 8.11 -1.55 3.27
N ILE A 10 7.29 -2.57 3.49
CA ILE A 10 6.14 -2.89 2.65
C ILE A 10 4.89 -2.76 3.52
N ILE A 11 3.95 -1.92 3.09
CA ILE A 11 2.64 -1.81 3.73
C ILE A 11 1.71 -2.80 3.03
N VAL A 12 1.04 -3.64 3.80
CA VAL A 12 0.10 -4.66 3.28
C VAL A 12 -1.29 -4.35 3.82
N LEU A 13 -2.26 -4.14 2.93
CA LEU A 13 -3.68 -4.07 3.31
C LEU A 13 -4.36 -5.38 2.94
N HIS A 14 -4.87 -6.08 3.94
CA HIS A 14 -5.61 -7.32 3.77
C HIS A 14 -7.11 -7.06 3.76
N ARG A 15 -7.75 -7.36 2.63
CA ARG A 15 -9.19 -7.21 2.38
C ARG A 15 -9.74 -5.81 2.69
N PRO A 16 -9.15 -4.71 2.18
CA PRO A 16 -9.75 -3.38 2.35
C PRO A 16 -11.09 -3.31 1.62
N GLU A 17 -12.17 -3.01 2.36
CA GLU A 17 -13.55 -3.03 1.84
C GLU A 17 -13.99 -1.72 1.18
N ASN A 18 -13.27 -0.61 1.44
CA ASN A 18 -13.62 0.71 0.95
C ASN A 18 -12.43 1.37 0.23
N PRO A 19 -12.57 1.80 -1.04
CA PRO A 19 -11.50 2.52 -1.77
C PRO A 19 -11.02 3.78 -1.04
N VAL A 20 -11.89 4.40 -0.22
CA VAL A 20 -11.53 5.55 0.63
C VAL A 20 -10.39 5.21 1.59
N ASN A 21 -10.41 4.02 2.19
CA ASN A 21 -9.37 3.59 3.12
C ASN A 21 -8.06 3.30 2.39
N ILE A 22 -8.12 2.72 1.19
CA ILE A 22 -6.93 2.50 0.34
C ILE A 22 -6.29 3.86 0.02
N GLY A 23 -7.08 4.85 -0.42
CA GLY A 23 -6.58 6.18 -0.71
C GLY A 23 -6.03 6.89 0.52
N ALA A 24 -6.65 6.73 1.70
CA ALA A 24 -6.14 7.30 2.94
C ALA A 24 -4.76 6.73 3.32
N VAL A 25 -4.57 5.41 3.14
CA VAL A 25 -3.27 4.74 3.34
C VAL A 25 -2.24 5.23 2.34
N VAL A 26 -2.58 5.33 1.05
CA VAL A 26 -1.67 5.87 0.02
C VAL A 26 -1.22 7.29 0.39
N ARG A 27 -2.14 8.15 0.85
CA ARG A 27 -1.80 9.51 1.31
C ARG A 27 -0.86 9.49 2.51
N ALA A 28 -1.15 8.65 3.50
CA ALA A 28 -0.31 8.52 4.69
C ALA A 28 1.09 8.02 4.34
N MET A 29 1.18 7.00 3.49
CA MET A 29 2.45 6.49 2.99
C MET A 29 3.28 7.57 2.32
N LYS A 30 2.67 8.33 1.39
CA LYS A 30 3.36 9.41 0.69
C LYS A 30 3.88 10.49 1.64
N ASN A 31 3.06 10.93 2.59
CA ASN A 31 3.47 11.93 3.58
C ASN A 31 4.64 11.47 4.47
N MET A 32 4.80 10.16 4.64
CA MET A 32 5.83 9.55 5.49
C MET A 32 7.02 9.00 4.70
N GLY A 33 7.00 9.07 3.36
CA GLY A 33 8.07 8.58 2.50
C GLY A 33 8.05 7.08 2.19
N PHE A 34 6.93 6.38 2.43
CA PHE A 34 6.76 4.98 2.03
C PHE A 34 6.24 4.88 0.58
N THR A 35 6.74 3.90 -0.16
CA THR A 35 6.44 3.77 -1.60
C THR A 35 5.97 2.38 -2.03
N ARG A 36 5.98 1.38 -1.13
CA ARG A 36 5.61 -0.01 -1.44
C ARG A 36 4.31 -0.40 -0.75
N LEU A 37 3.25 -0.57 -1.53
CA LEU A 37 1.92 -0.99 -1.09
C LEU A 37 1.54 -2.30 -1.75
N ARG A 38 1.09 -3.27 -0.95
CA ARG A 38 0.48 -4.51 -1.42
C ARG A 38 -0.97 -4.59 -0.97
N LEU A 39 -1.85 -4.95 -1.88
CA LEU A 39 -3.27 -5.16 -1.60
C LEU A 39 -3.60 -6.64 -1.75
N VAL A 40 -4.16 -7.23 -0.70
CA VAL A 40 -4.62 -8.62 -0.71
C VAL A 40 -6.13 -8.60 -0.80
N GLN A 41 -6.69 -9.12 -1.89
CA GLN A 41 -8.14 -9.16 -2.15
C GLN A 41 -8.85 -7.82 -1.86
N PRO A 42 -8.39 -6.68 -2.43
CA PRO A 42 -9.07 -5.41 -2.22
C PRO A 42 -10.46 -5.40 -2.88
N THR A 43 -11.35 -4.55 -2.36
CA THR A 43 -12.53 -4.13 -3.10
C THR A 43 -12.14 -3.49 -4.44
N PRO A 44 -12.95 -3.59 -5.52
CA PRO A 44 -12.66 -2.92 -6.78
C PRO A 44 -12.50 -1.40 -6.61
N TYR A 45 -11.49 -0.82 -7.26
CA TYR A 45 -11.24 0.61 -7.28
C TYR A 45 -10.55 1.02 -8.59
N THR A 46 -10.55 2.32 -8.88
CA THR A 46 -9.79 2.94 -9.96
C THR A 46 -8.68 3.83 -9.40
N ALA A 47 -7.64 4.10 -10.20
CA ALA A 47 -6.62 5.08 -9.82
C ALA A 47 -7.24 6.46 -9.52
N ALA A 48 -8.30 6.84 -10.23
CA ALA A 48 -9.03 8.08 -9.98
C ALA A 48 -9.69 8.11 -8.59
N ASP A 49 -10.24 6.98 -8.12
CA ASP A 49 -10.81 6.90 -6.76
C ASP A 49 -9.75 7.22 -5.71
N LEU A 50 -8.54 6.68 -5.89
CA LEU A 50 -7.43 6.91 -4.95
C LEU A 50 -6.89 8.34 -5.04
N LEU A 51 -6.70 8.88 -6.25
CA LEU A 51 -6.18 10.24 -6.47
C LEU A 51 -7.10 11.35 -5.94
N ARG A 52 -8.40 11.07 -5.83
CA ARG A 52 -9.35 11.98 -5.14
C ARG A 52 -9.05 12.14 -3.65
N ILE A 53 -8.39 11.16 -3.04
CA ILE A 53 -8.08 11.13 -1.60
C ILE A 53 -6.61 11.44 -1.34
N ALA A 54 -5.72 10.89 -2.18
CA ALA A 54 -4.27 11.00 -2.13
C ALA A 54 -3.76 11.82 -3.32
N HIS A 55 -3.86 13.14 -3.23
CA HIS A 55 -3.42 14.02 -4.30
C HIS A 55 -1.93 13.87 -4.60
N HIS A 56 -1.59 13.89 -5.88
CA HIS A 56 -0.25 13.73 -6.42
C HIS A 56 0.42 12.39 -6.11
N ALA A 57 -0.31 11.36 -5.68
CA ALA A 57 0.29 10.07 -5.30
C ALA A 57 0.42 9.07 -6.46
N GLU A 58 0.54 9.54 -7.70
CA GLU A 58 0.67 8.70 -8.89
C GLU A 58 1.86 7.73 -8.75
N ASP A 59 2.97 8.20 -8.19
CA ASP A 59 4.20 7.44 -7.98
C ASP A 59 4.03 6.22 -7.06
N VAL A 60 3.14 6.31 -6.05
CA VAL A 60 2.81 5.19 -5.16
C VAL A 60 1.74 4.30 -5.79
N ILE A 61 0.74 4.90 -6.46
CA ILE A 61 -0.38 4.17 -7.07
C ILE A 61 0.09 3.26 -8.21
N GLU A 62 1.01 3.74 -9.05
CA GLU A 62 1.60 2.97 -10.15
C GLU A 62 2.41 1.75 -9.68
N ARG A 63 2.82 1.73 -8.39
CA ARG A 63 3.62 0.67 -7.78
C ARG A 63 2.80 -0.32 -6.95
N ILE A 64 1.46 -0.18 -6.91
CA ILE A 64 0.62 -1.06 -6.09
C ILE A 64 0.65 -2.48 -6.64
N GLU A 65 1.10 -3.42 -5.82
CA GLU A 65 1.08 -4.84 -6.12
C GLU A 65 -0.20 -5.49 -5.58
N HIS A 66 -0.78 -6.42 -6.35
CA HIS A 66 -2.03 -7.09 -6.00
C HIS A 66 -1.81 -8.59 -5.77
N PHE A 67 -2.47 -9.15 -4.76
CA PHE A 67 -2.33 -10.55 -4.38
C PHE A 67 -3.69 -11.17 -4.03
N ASP A 68 -3.85 -12.47 -4.31
CA ASP A 68 -5.06 -13.23 -4.01
C ASP A 68 -5.10 -13.75 -2.57
N VAL A 69 -3.93 -13.99 -1.96
CA VAL A 69 -3.80 -14.54 -0.61
C VAL A 69 -2.70 -13.83 0.17
N LEU A 70 -2.86 -13.77 1.49
CA LEU A 70 -1.93 -13.05 2.37
C LEU A 70 -0.52 -13.65 2.32
N ASP A 71 -0.41 -14.97 2.30
CA ASP A 71 0.89 -15.67 2.25
C ASP A 71 1.73 -15.25 1.04
N ALA A 72 1.11 -15.07 -0.12
CA ALA A 72 1.78 -14.63 -1.34
C ALA A 72 2.29 -13.18 -1.20
N ALA A 73 1.51 -12.29 -0.56
CA ALA A 73 1.90 -10.91 -0.31
C ALA A 73 3.01 -10.77 0.74
N LEU A 74 3.31 -11.82 1.50
CA LEU A 74 4.34 -11.84 2.54
C LEU A 74 5.57 -12.69 2.17
N ALA A 75 5.56 -13.37 1.02
CA ALA A 75 6.50 -14.44 0.70
C ALA A 75 7.98 -14.02 0.67
N ASP A 76 8.28 -12.75 0.34
CA ASP A 76 9.62 -12.17 0.31
C ASP A 76 9.95 -11.34 1.58
N ALA A 77 9.02 -11.24 2.53
CA ALA A 77 9.23 -10.51 3.77
C ALA A 77 9.99 -11.38 4.80
N HIS A 78 11.12 -10.87 5.28
CA HIS A 78 11.93 -11.57 6.29
C HIS A 78 11.40 -11.35 7.72
N PHE A 79 10.67 -10.26 7.94
CA PHE A 79 10.11 -9.88 9.23
C PHE A 79 8.73 -9.28 9.02
N VAL A 80 7.73 -9.77 9.75
CA VAL A 80 6.33 -9.37 9.60
C VAL A 80 5.79 -8.89 10.94
N VAL A 81 5.12 -7.75 10.92
CA VAL A 81 4.41 -7.19 12.08
C VAL A 81 2.94 -7.05 11.70
N GLY A 82 2.05 -7.64 12.49
CA GLY A 82 0.61 -7.48 12.37
C GLY A 82 0.10 -6.40 13.32
N THR A 83 -0.83 -5.57 12.84
CA THR A 83 -1.59 -4.64 13.67
C THR A 83 -2.95 -5.23 13.97
N ALA A 84 -3.41 -5.17 15.23
CA ALA A 84 -4.67 -5.73 15.71
C ALA A 84 -5.63 -4.63 16.18
#